data_AF-A0A0B2UCZ9-F1
#
_entry.id   AF-A0A0B2UCZ9-F1
#
_cell.length_a   1.000
_cell.length_b   1.000
_cell.length_c   1.000
_cell.angle_alpha   90.00
_cell.angle_beta   90.00
_cell.angle_gamma   90.00
#
_symmetry.space_group_name_H-M   'P 1'
#
loop_
_entity.id
_entity.type
_entity.pdbx_description
1 polymer ?
#
loop_
_entity_poly.entity_id
_entity_poly.type
_entity_poly.pdbx_seq_one_letter_code
_entity_poly.pdbx_strand_id
1 'polypeptide(L)'
;MHRKSTIKRVFKVFFLFIQGMLLTSGIGMLIVSTTVYIKSYKLLGIAKSILLVSYTFGLLKILSAIFGYQALSSKKRVRVFAYVCVTLVLMNIQAIGVAKSVVIHERSGEWGNKRWGLLDENQRELIQSKFRCCGFGDADDRAGEGCRDGIGCMHMIQKVAKKMSVVVQKIIMFSFLFESVGIVILSMLRIRR
;
A
#
# COMPACT_ATOMS: atom_id res chain seq x y z
N MET A 1 41.24 -7.96 16.10
CA MET A 1 40.47 -6.70 15.90
C MET A 1 39.69 -6.61 14.57
N HIS A 2 40.10 -7.28 13.48
CA HIS A 2 39.43 -7.18 12.17
C HIS A 2 37.94 -7.60 12.09
N ARG A 3 37.53 -8.67 12.80
CA ARG A 3 36.15 -9.21 12.72
C ARG A 3 35.08 -8.21 13.18
N LYS A 4 35.40 -7.33 14.15
CA LYS A 4 34.46 -6.33 14.69
C LYS A 4 34.16 -5.20 13.68
N SER A 5 35.12 -4.83 12.81
CA SER A 5 34.89 -3.77 11.82
C SER A 5 34.06 -4.26 10.63
N THR A 6 34.23 -5.52 10.22
CA THR A 6 33.46 -6.16 9.15
C THR A 6 31.97 -6.24 9.48
N ILE A 7 31.60 -6.72 10.68
CA ILE A 7 30.19 -6.84 11.11
C ILE A 7 29.49 -5.47 11.11
N LYS A 8 30.17 -4.43 11.59
CA LYS A 8 29.63 -3.06 11.60
C LYS A 8 29.39 -2.54 10.18
N ARG A 9 30.30 -2.85 9.23
CA ARG A 9 30.14 -2.47 7.83
C ARG A 9 28.94 -3.17 7.20
N VAL A 10 28.78 -4.48 7.44
CA VAL A 10 27.63 -5.26 6.94
C VAL A 10 26.31 -4.68 7.43
N PHE A 11 26.17 -4.41 8.73
CA PHE A 11 24.95 -3.80 9.27
C PHE A 11 24.64 -2.41 8.71
N LYS A 12 25.67 -1.59 8.44
CA LYS A 12 25.46 -0.30 7.78
C LYS A 12 24.94 -0.46 6.36
N VAL A 13 25.56 -1.33 5.57
CA VAL A 13 25.14 -1.60 4.18
C VAL A 13 23.71 -2.12 4.15
N PHE A 14 23.39 -3.08 5.02
CA PHE A 14 22.05 -3.64 5.10
C PHE A 14 21.02 -2.61 5.56
N PHE A 15 21.34 -1.75 6.54
CA PHE A 15 20.46 -0.64 6.91
C PHE A 15 20.23 0.35 5.77
N LEU A 16 21.27 0.72 5.01
CA LEU A 16 21.14 1.58 3.84
C LEU A 16 20.26 0.96 2.76
N PHE A 17 20.35 -0.36 2.56
CA PHE A 17 19.48 -1.12 1.67
C PHE A 17 18.01 -1.02 2.10
N ILE A 18 17.72 -1.20 3.40
CA ILE A 18 16.37 -1.02 3.96
C ILE A 18 15.82 0.38 3.68
N GLN A 19 16.62 1.42 3.96
CA GLN A 19 16.18 2.80 3.70
C GLN A 19 15.95 3.06 2.20
N GLY A 20 16.74 2.44 1.33
CA GLY A 20 16.56 2.50 -0.12
C GLY A 20 15.25 1.87 -0.59
N MET A 21 14.88 0.72 -0.02
CA MET A 21 13.58 0.07 -0.29
C MET A 21 12.41 0.92 0.22
N LEU A 22 12.53 1.53 1.40
CA LEU A 22 11.49 2.42 1.94
C LEU A 22 11.30 3.67 1.07
N LEU A 23 12.40 4.28 0.64
CA LEU A 23 12.36 5.47 -0.21
C LEU A 23 11.71 5.17 -1.57
N THR A 24 12.18 4.13 -2.26
CA THR A 24 11.66 3.75 -3.59
C THR A 24 10.21 3.29 -3.52
N SER A 25 9.82 2.51 -2.49
CA SER A 25 8.42 2.12 -2.30
C SER A 25 7.51 3.29 -1.92
N GLY A 26 8.00 4.26 -1.15
CA GLY A 26 7.27 5.49 -0.84
C GLY A 26 6.99 6.32 -2.10
N ILE A 27 8.03 6.58 -2.90
CA ILE A 27 7.90 7.31 -4.18
C ILE A 27 6.98 6.55 -5.15
N GLY A 28 7.18 5.24 -5.29
CA GLY A 28 6.34 4.40 -6.14
C GLY A 28 4.86 4.45 -5.75
N MET A 29 4.57 4.42 -4.44
CA MET A 29 3.20 4.56 -3.95
C MET A 29 2.58 5.92 -4.28
N LEU A 30 3.34 7.02 -4.17
CA LEU A 30 2.86 8.35 -4.55
C LEU A 30 2.55 8.44 -6.06
N ILE A 31 3.42 7.91 -6.91
CA ILE A 31 3.23 7.88 -8.36
C ILE A 31 1.99 7.05 -8.72
N VAL A 32 1.86 5.84 -8.16
CA VAL A 32 0.70 4.97 -8.41
C VAL A 32 -0.58 5.63 -7.93
N SER A 33 -0.60 6.19 -6.72
CA SER A 33 -1.78 6.87 -6.16
C SER A 33 -2.22 8.06 -7.01
N THR A 34 -1.25 8.86 -7.47
CA THR A 34 -1.50 10.02 -8.35
C THR A 34 -2.02 9.57 -9.71
N THR A 35 -1.41 8.53 -10.30
CA THR A 35 -1.81 7.99 -11.60
C THR A 35 -3.22 7.42 -11.57
N VAL A 36 -3.53 6.65 -10.51
CA VAL A 36 -4.86 6.10 -10.27
C VAL A 36 -5.88 7.23 -10.05
N TYR A 37 -5.52 8.28 -9.33
CA TYR A 37 -6.40 9.44 -9.19
C TYR A 37 -6.67 10.10 -10.55
N ILE A 38 -5.64 10.47 -11.31
CA ILE A 38 -5.82 11.21 -12.56
C ILE A 38 -6.58 10.37 -13.61
N LYS A 39 -6.17 9.11 -13.80
CA LYS A 39 -6.73 8.26 -14.87
C LYS A 39 -8.03 7.56 -14.48
N SER A 40 -8.22 7.27 -13.20
CA SER A 40 -9.27 6.37 -12.75
C SER A 40 -10.26 7.03 -11.81
N TYR A 41 -10.10 8.30 -11.41
CA TYR A 41 -11.08 9.01 -10.60
C TYR A 41 -12.45 9.12 -11.29
N LYS A 42 -12.48 9.41 -12.60
CA LYS A 42 -13.74 9.49 -13.37
C LYS A 42 -14.44 8.13 -13.46
N LEU A 43 -13.68 7.04 -13.60
CA LEU A 43 -14.22 5.69 -13.72
C LEU A 43 -14.59 5.08 -12.35
N LEU A 44 -13.64 5.00 -11.43
CA LEU A 44 -13.83 4.30 -10.16
C LEU A 44 -14.49 5.16 -9.07
N GLY A 45 -14.52 6.49 -9.20
CA GLY A 45 -15.12 7.37 -8.18
C GLY A 45 -14.52 7.14 -6.80
N ILE A 46 -13.19 6.92 -6.75
CA ILE A 46 -12.47 6.55 -5.53
C ILE A 46 -12.68 7.63 -4.48
N ALA A 47 -13.08 7.21 -3.28
CA ALA A 47 -13.25 8.13 -2.15
C ALA A 47 -11.94 8.88 -1.88
N LYS A 48 -12.01 10.21 -1.80
CA LYS A 48 -10.85 11.08 -1.53
C LYS A 48 -10.10 10.68 -0.26
N SER A 49 -10.81 10.11 0.73
CA SER A 49 -10.23 9.59 1.96
C SER A 49 -9.21 8.45 1.73
N ILE A 50 -9.48 7.53 0.81
CA ILE A 50 -8.58 6.41 0.49
C ILE A 50 -7.29 6.93 -0.14
N LEU A 51 -7.41 7.92 -1.02
CA LEU A 51 -6.26 8.58 -1.64
C LEU A 51 -5.42 9.31 -0.59
N LEU A 52 -6.07 10.08 0.29
CA LEU A 52 -5.37 10.81 1.36
C LEU A 52 -4.57 9.86 2.25
N VAL A 53 -5.16 8.72 2.64
CA VAL A 53 -4.45 7.68 3.41
C VAL A 53 -3.24 7.14 2.64
N SER A 54 -3.38 6.85 1.35
CA SER A 54 -2.27 6.37 0.51
C SER A 54 -1.14 7.41 0.39
N TYR A 55 -1.48 8.69 0.23
CA TYR A 55 -0.50 9.78 0.21
C TYR A 55 0.23 9.91 1.54
N THR A 56 -0.49 9.91 2.66
CA THR A 56 0.11 9.97 4.00
C THR A 56 1.08 8.80 4.22
N PHE A 57 0.72 7.60 3.79
CA PHE A 57 1.57 6.43 3.90
C PHE A 57 2.86 6.55 3.06
N GLY A 58 2.74 7.00 1.82
CA GLY A 58 3.89 7.25 0.95
C GLY A 58 4.85 8.31 1.51
N LEU A 59 4.30 9.42 2.03
CA LEU A 59 5.09 10.48 2.65
C LEU A 59 5.80 10.02 3.92
N LEU A 60 5.12 9.28 4.80
CA LEU A 60 5.74 8.74 6.01
C LEU A 60 6.89 7.78 5.69
N LYS A 61 6.76 6.96 4.65
CA LYS A 61 7.86 6.11 4.17
C LYS A 61 9.08 6.91 3.73
N ILE A 62 8.86 7.97 2.95
CA ILE A 62 9.95 8.85 2.49
C ILE A 62 10.61 9.56 3.68
N LEU A 63 9.82 10.09 4.62
CA LEU A 63 10.34 10.74 5.82
C LEU A 63 11.13 9.76 6.69
N SER A 64 10.62 8.54 6.89
CA SER A 64 11.33 7.48 7.61
C SER A 64 12.68 7.18 6.95
N ALA A 65 12.72 7.07 5.62
CA ALA A 65 13.95 6.84 4.88
C ALA A 65 14.96 7.99 5.05
N ILE A 66 14.53 9.24 4.88
CA ILE A 66 15.38 10.43 5.04
C ILE A 66 15.95 10.49 6.46
N PHE A 67 15.10 10.35 7.48
CA PHE A 67 15.56 10.34 8.87
C PHE A 67 16.45 9.15 9.17
N GLY A 68 16.22 7.98 8.56
CA GLY A 68 17.10 6.82 8.65
C GLY A 68 18.51 7.13 8.14
N TYR A 69 18.65 7.68 6.94
CA TYR A 69 19.93 8.11 6.39
C TYR A 69 20.62 9.16 7.27
N GLN A 70 19.88 10.18 7.71
CA GLN A 70 20.41 11.23 8.58
C GLN A 70 20.83 10.69 9.96
N ALA A 71 20.08 9.74 10.51
CA ALA A 71 20.37 9.07 11.76
C ALA A 71 21.58 8.16 11.65
N LEU A 72 21.87 7.58 10.48
CA LEU A 72 23.10 6.80 10.30
C LEU A 72 24.36 7.69 10.26
N SER A 73 24.27 8.83 9.56
CA SER A 73 25.42 9.73 9.32
C SER A 73 25.70 10.69 10.48
N SER A 74 24.70 11.04 11.29
CA SER A 74 24.87 12.02 12.37
C SER A 74 25.42 11.41 13.66
N LYS A 75 25.96 12.22 14.57
CA LYS A 75 26.19 11.83 15.97
C LYS A 75 25.02 12.21 16.90
N LYS A 76 24.14 13.14 16.48
CA LYS A 76 23.08 13.72 17.30
C LYS A 76 22.00 12.69 17.65
N ARG A 77 21.73 12.50 18.96
CA ARG A 77 20.69 11.58 19.47
C ARG A 77 19.29 11.95 19.00
N VAL A 78 19.01 13.25 18.86
CA VAL A 78 17.72 13.78 18.35
C VAL A 78 17.34 13.19 16.99
N ARG A 79 18.30 12.99 16.07
CA ARG A 79 17.99 12.43 14.74
C ARG A 79 17.64 10.94 14.79
N VAL A 80 18.27 10.19 15.70
CA VAL A 80 17.93 8.79 15.95
C VAL A 80 16.52 8.70 16.54
N PHE A 81 16.22 9.56 17.52
CA PHE A 81 14.90 9.64 18.12
C PHE A 81 13.81 9.96 17.07
N ALA A 82 14.04 10.98 16.23
CA ALA A 82 13.11 11.35 15.16
C ALA A 82 12.85 10.18 14.18
N TYR A 83 13.91 9.46 13.77
CA TYR A 83 13.77 8.25 12.95
C TYR A 83 12.88 7.21 13.65
N VAL A 84 13.19 6.85 14.90
CA VAL A 84 12.43 5.85 15.65
C VAL A 84 10.96 6.24 15.79
N CYS A 85 10.67 7.51 16.14
CA CYS A 85 9.30 7.99 16.24
C CYS A 85 8.53 7.87 14.92
N VAL A 86 9.12 8.34 13.80
CA VAL A 86 8.46 8.28 12.49
C VAL A 86 8.25 6.85 12.03
N THR A 87 9.24 5.96 12.20
CA THR A 87 9.11 4.54 11.85
C THR A 87 8.07 3.85 12.71
N LEU A 88 7.99 4.13 14.02
CA LEU A 88 6.95 3.57 14.88
C LEU A 88 5.54 4.02 14.48
N VAL A 89 5.36 5.30 14.15
CA VAL A 89 4.07 5.81 13.64
C VAL A 89 3.70 5.09 12.33
N LEU A 90 4.64 4.95 11.41
CA LEU A 90 4.44 4.23 10.16
C LEU A 90 4.03 2.77 10.41
N MET A 91 4.74 2.06 11.27
CA MET A 91 4.44 0.67 11.64
C MET A 91 3.06 0.51 12.28
N ASN A 92 2.62 1.46 13.11
CA ASN A 92 1.27 1.43 13.69
C ASN A 92 0.19 1.63 12.63
N ILE A 93 0.39 2.57 11.69
CA ILE A 93 -0.52 2.79 10.57
C ILE A 93 -0.59 1.54 9.68
N GLN A 94 0.53 0.86 9.47
CA GLN A 94 0.58 -0.43 8.76
C GLN A 94 -0.27 -1.49 9.43
N ALA A 95 -0.11 -1.66 10.75
CA ALA A 95 -0.88 -2.62 11.53
C ALA A 95 -2.40 -2.34 11.45
N ILE A 96 -2.81 -1.09 11.60
CA ILE A 96 -4.21 -0.67 11.46
C ILE A 96 -4.71 -0.92 10.04
N GLY A 97 -3.90 -0.64 9.02
CA GLY A 97 -4.23 -0.88 7.61
C GLY A 97 -4.50 -2.35 7.32
N VAL A 98 -3.66 -3.25 7.84
CA VAL A 98 -3.87 -4.70 7.74
C VAL A 98 -5.14 -5.11 8.48
N ALA A 99 -5.36 -4.67 9.71
CA ALA A 99 -6.56 -5.00 10.49
C ALA A 99 -7.85 -4.56 9.76
N LYS A 100 -7.87 -3.36 9.18
CA LYS A 100 -9.03 -2.83 8.46
C LYS A 100 -9.20 -3.41 7.05
N SER A 101 -8.20 -4.07 6.49
CA SER A 101 -8.28 -4.62 5.12
C SER A 101 -9.30 -5.75 4.98
N VAL A 102 -9.67 -6.42 6.06
CA VAL A 102 -10.73 -7.47 6.07
C VAL A 102 -12.08 -6.88 5.69
N VAL A 103 -12.39 -5.67 6.16
CA VAL A 103 -13.64 -4.94 5.88
C VAL A 103 -13.80 -4.67 4.39
N ILE A 104 -12.69 -4.50 3.65
CA ILE A 104 -12.71 -4.25 2.20
C ILE A 104 -13.33 -5.45 1.47
N HIS A 105 -13.00 -6.68 1.88
CA HIS A 105 -13.58 -7.87 1.28
C HIS A 105 -15.07 -7.99 1.61
N GLU A 106 -15.43 -7.87 2.89
CA GLU A 106 -16.81 -8.02 3.36
C GLU A 106 -17.76 -7.00 2.72
N ARG A 107 -17.33 -5.75 2.58
CA ARG A 107 -18.17 -4.68 2.01
C ARG A 107 -18.01 -4.49 0.51
N SER A 108 -17.13 -5.24 -0.14
CA SER A 108 -16.87 -5.09 -1.59
C SER A 108 -18.12 -5.32 -2.44
N GLY A 109 -19.01 -6.23 -2.05
CA GLY A 109 -20.27 -6.48 -2.74
C GLY A 109 -21.22 -5.29 -2.65
N GLU A 110 -21.45 -4.78 -1.44
CA GLU A 110 -22.32 -3.63 -1.20
C GLU A 110 -21.79 -2.35 -1.86
N TRP A 111 -20.50 -2.06 -1.69
CA TRP A 111 -19.85 -0.91 -2.32
C TRP A 111 -19.85 -1.03 -3.84
N GLY A 112 -19.59 -2.24 -4.35
CA GLY A 112 -19.68 -2.56 -5.77
C GLY A 112 -21.07 -2.28 -6.32
N ASN A 113 -22.12 -2.75 -5.63
CA ASN A 113 -23.50 -2.60 -6.06
C ASN A 113 -23.93 -1.13 -6.12
N LYS A 114 -23.62 -0.40 -5.03
CA LYS A 114 -23.90 1.04 -4.94
C LYS A 114 -23.16 1.80 -6.03
N ARG A 115 -21.90 1.44 -6.30
CA ARG A 115 -21.12 2.11 -7.34
C ARG A 115 -21.62 1.74 -8.73
N TRP A 116 -22.00 0.49 -8.98
CA TRP A 116 -22.52 0.00 -10.25
C TRP A 116 -23.73 0.80 -10.72
N GLY A 117 -24.65 1.12 -9.78
CA GLY A 117 -25.81 1.95 -10.06
C GLY A 117 -25.49 3.39 -10.45
N LEU A 118 -24.28 3.88 -10.14
CA LEU A 118 -23.80 5.22 -10.49
C LEU A 118 -22.96 5.25 -11.76
N LEU A 119 -22.64 4.09 -12.35
CA LEU A 119 -21.89 4.02 -13.59
C LEU A 119 -22.82 4.33 -14.77
N ASP A 120 -22.27 5.07 -15.74
CA ASP A 120 -22.89 5.22 -17.05
C ASP A 120 -22.77 3.92 -17.87
N GLU A 121 -23.49 3.85 -18.98
CA GLU A 121 -23.54 2.65 -19.82
C GLU A 121 -22.18 2.27 -20.42
N ASN A 122 -21.45 3.26 -20.94
CA ASN A 122 -20.10 3.07 -21.48
C ASN A 122 -19.11 2.51 -20.44
N GLN A 123 -19.23 2.96 -19.19
CA GLN A 123 -18.43 2.48 -18.07
C GLN A 123 -18.76 1.04 -17.71
N ARG A 124 -20.05 0.67 -17.72
CA ARG A 124 -20.47 -0.71 -17.47
C ARG A 124 -19.96 -1.63 -18.59
N GLU A 125 -20.12 -1.24 -19.84
CA GLU A 125 -19.64 -2.00 -20.99
C GLU A 125 -18.11 -2.19 -20.96
N LEU A 126 -17.36 -1.15 -20.59
CA LEU A 126 -15.91 -1.26 -20.43
C LEU A 126 -15.49 -2.22 -19.30
N ILE A 127 -16.23 -2.26 -18.20
CA ILE A 127 -15.97 -3.21 -17.10
C ILE A 127 -16.36 -4.63 -17.53
N GLN A 128 -17.55 -4.79 -18.12
CA GLN A 128 -18.07 -6.07 -18.59
C GLN A 128 -17.14 -6.71 -19.63
N SER A 129 -16.65 -5.93 -20.61
CA SER A 129 -15.69 -6.41 -21.62
C SER A 129 -14.33 -6.79 -21.03
N LYS A 130 -13.80 -6.00 -20.08
CA LYS A 130 -12.49 -6.28 -19.45
C LYS A 130 -12.52 -7.49 -18.52
N PHE A 131 -13.58 -7.63 -17.73
CA PHE A 131 -13.71 -8.71 -16.76
C PHE A 131 -14.45 -9.94 -17.30
N ARG A 132 -14.95 -9.87 -18.55
CA ARG A 132 -15.75 -10.91 -19.22
C ARG A 132 -16.91 -11.37 -18.32
N CYS A 133 -17.70 -10.40 -17.88
CA CYS A 133 -18.83 -10.60 -16.96
C CYS A 133 -20.03 -9.79 -17.43
N CYS A 134 -21.22 -10.15 -16.94
CA CYS A 134 -22.47 -9.56 -17.39
C CYS A 134 -23.35 -9.15 -16.21
N GLY A 135 -23.90 -7.93 -16.26
CA GLY A 135 -24.60 -7.31 -15.13
C GLY A 135 -23.78 -7.29 -13.83
N PHE A 136 -24.39 -6.82 -12.73
CA PHE A 136 -23.71 -6.79 -11.43
C PHE A 136 -23.89 -8.09 -10.65
N GLY A 137 -25.11 -8.38 -10.19
CA GLY A 137 -25.44 -9.63 -9.48
C GLY A 137 -25.53 -10.82 -10.44
N ASP A 138 -26.35 -10.66 -11.48
CA ASP A 138 -26.64 -11.64 -12.53
C ASP A 138 -26.53 -10.99 -13.91
N ALA A 139 -26.59 -11.80 -14.98
CA ALA A 139 -26.36 -11.33 -16.35
C ALA A 139 -27.26 -10.17 -16.77
N ASP A 140 -28.51 -10.16 -16.31
CA ASP A 140 -29.51 -9.16 -16.66
C ASP A 140 -29.55 -7.95 -15.69
N ASP A 141 -28.79 -7.97 -14.58
CA ASP A 141 -28.81 -6.88 -13.59
C ASP A 141 -28.05 -5.65 -14.09
N ARG A 142 -28.80 -4.69 -14.66
CA ARG A 142 -28.29 -3.39 -15.11
C ARG A 142 -27.07 -3.55 -16.04
N ALA A 143 -27.13 -4.53 -16.93
CA ALA A 143 -26.13 -4.75 -17.97
C ALA A 143 -26.11 -3.60 -18.98
N GLY A 144 -24.95 -3.32 -19.57
CA GLY A 144 -24.89 -2.48 -20.78
C GLY A 144 -25.38 -3.25 -22.02
N GLU A 145 -25.80 -2.52 -23.05
CA GLU A 145 -26.42 -3.04 -24.27
C GLU A 145 -25.68 -4.21 -24.97
N GLY A 146 -24.36 -4.30 -24.82
CA GLY A 146 -23.51 -5.31 -25.47
C GLY A 146 -23.37 -6.66 -24.75
N CYS A 147 -24.07 -6.89 -23.63
CA CYS A 147 -23.86 -8.09 -22.82
C CYS A 147 -25.20 -8.70 -22.37
N ARG A 148 -25.43 -9.97 -22.76
CA ARG A 148 -26.67 -10.72 -22.40
C ARG A 148 -26.44 -12.10 -21.78
N ASP A 149 -25.23 -12.65 -21.88
CA ASP A 149 -24.91 -13.98 -21.35
C ASP A 149 -23.64 -13.93 -20.50
N GLY A 150 -23.67 -14.56 -19.32
CA GLY A 150 -22.47 -14.75 -18.50
C GLY A 150 -22.70 -14.70 -16.99
N ILE A 151 -21.60 -14.64 -16.25
CA ILE A 151 -21.59 -14.55 -14.78
C ILE A 151 -21.63 -13.09 -14.35
N GLY A 152 -22.37 -12.77 -13.29
CA GLY A 152 -22.39 -11.48 -12.61
C GLY A 152 -20.99 -10.90 -12.33
N CYS A 153 -20.78 -9.62 -12.65
CA CYS A 153 -19.50 -8.96 -12.38
C CYS A 153 -19.13 -8.91 -10.89
N MET A 154 -20.11 -9.02 -9.98
CA MET A 154 -19.88 -9.07 -8.53
C MET A 154 -18.89 -10.18 -8.15
N HIS A 155 -19.05 -11.38 -8.70
CA HIS A 155 -18.17 -12.51 -8.38
C HIS A 155 -16.72 -12.24 -8.81
N MET A 156 -16.53 -11.64 -10.00
CA MET A 156 -15.20 -11.28 -10.49
C MET A 156 -14.57 -10.15 -9.68
N ILE A 157 -15.35 -9.13 -9.33
CA ILE A 157 -14.90 -8.00 -8.49
C ILE A 157 -14.48 -8.50 -7.11
N GLN A 158 -15.28 -9.35 -6.46
CA GLN A 158 -14.95 -9.94 -5.15
C GLN A 158 -13.68 -10.79 -5.22
N LYS A 159 -13.53 -11.62 -6.26
CA LYS A 159 -12.34 -12.46 -6.46
C LYS A 159 -11.08 -11.61 -6.64
N VAL A 160 -11.16 -10.52 -7.42
CA VAL A 160 -10.06 -9.57 -7.60
C VAL A 160 -9.76 -8.81 -6.32
N ALA A 161 -10.78 -8.31 -5.63
CA ALA A 161 -10.65 -7.61 -4.36
C ALA A 161 -9.97 -8.49 -3.29
N LYS A 162 -10.36 -9.77 -3.21
CA LYS A 162 -9.75 -10.76 -2.31
C LYS A 162 -8.28 -11.01 -2.63
N LYS A 163 -7.94 -11.22 -3.91
CA LYS A 163 -6.55 -11.44 -4.32
C LYS A 163 -5.70 -10.20 -4.05
N MET A 164 -6.21 -9.02 -4.38
CA MET A 164 -5.54 -7.74 -4.14
C MET A 164 -5.34 -7.48 -2.64
N SER A 165 -6.35 -7.73 -1.80
CA SER A 165 -6.22 -7.53 -0.35
C SER A 165 -5.13 -8.42 0.25
N VAL A 166 -5.07 -9.69 -0.14
CA VAL A 166 -4.03 -10.63 0.31
C VAL A 166 -2.63 -10.18 -0.15
N VAL A 167 -2.48 -9.73 -1.40
CA VAL A 167 -1.19 -9.23 -1.91
C VAL A 167 -0.77 -7.97 -1.16
N VAL A 168 -1.68 -7.02 -0.96
CA VAL A 168 -1.42 -5.77 -0.21
C VAL A 168 -1.05 -6.08 1.24
N GLN A 169 -1.76 -6.98 1.91
CA GLN A 169 -1.43 -7.41 3.28
C GLN A 169 0.00 -7.97 3.36
N LYS A 170 0.38 -8.87 2.43
CA LYS A 170 1.73 -9.44 2.39
C LYS A 170 2.81 -8.36 2.19
N ILE A 171 2.57 -7.41 1.29
CA ILE A 171 3.49 -6.29 1.05
C ILE A 171 3.64 -5.42 2.30
N ILE A 172 2.53 -5.11 2.98
CA ILE A 172 2.55 -4.32 4.21
C ILE A 172 3.29 -5.06 5.34
N MET A 173 3.01 -6.34 5.54
CA MET A 173 3.71 -7.16 6.54
C MET A 173 5.21 -7.25 6.27
N PHE A 174 5.62 -7.40 5.02
CA PHE A 174 7.03 -7.39 4.65
C PHE A 174 7.67 -6.03 4.95
N SER A 175 7.01 -4.92 4.58
CA SER A 175 7.47 -3.56 4.91
C SER A 175 7.66 -3.40 6.43
N PHE A 176 6.68 -3.83 7.23
CA PHE A 176 6.72 -3.78 8.69
C PHE A 176 7.93 -4.52 9.25
N LEU A 177 8.22 -5.72 8.72
CA LEU A 177 9.37 -6.53 9.13
C LEU A 177 10.69 -5.78 8.87
N PHE A 178 10.89 -5.22 7.67
CA PHE A 178 12.12 -4.48 7.37
C PHE A 178 12.27 -3.21 8.21
N GLU A 179 11.18 -2.51 8.47
CA GLU A 179 11.17 -1.35 9.36
C GLU A 179 11.58 -1.72 10.78
N SER A 180 11.02 -2.81 11.32
CA SER A 180 11.39 -3.32 12.66
C SER A 180 12.86 -3.73 12.74
N VAL A 181 13.36 -4.44 11.72
CA VAL A 181 14.77 -4.84 11.61
C VAL A 181 15.68 -3.60 11.48
N GLY A 182 15.24 -2.58 10.75
CA GLY A 182 15.93 -1.29 10.64
C GLY A 182 16.15 -0.61 11.99
N ILE A 183 15.11 -0.55 12.84
CA ILE A 183 15.20 -0.01 14.20
C ILE A 183 16.21 -0.80 15.04
N VAL A 184 16.17 -2.13 14.99
CA VAL A 184 17.09 -3.00 15.73
C VAL A 184 18.53 -2.78 15.28
N ILE A 185 18.79 -2.76 13.97
CA ILE A 185 20.14 -2.54 13.42
C ILE A 185 20.69 -1.19 13.84
N LEU A 186 19.89 -0.13 13.72
CA LEU A 186 20.32 1.21 14.11
C LEU A 186 20.64 1.27 15.60
N SER A 187 19.82 0.63 16.44
CA SER A 187 20.04 0.54 17.88
C SER A 187 21.35 -0.18 18.21
N MET A 188 21.61 -1.32 17.57
CA MET A 188 22.89 -2.05 17.73
C MET A 188 24.10 -1.23 17.29
N LEU A 189 23.98 -0.48 16.19
CA LEU A 189 25.05 0.40 15.70
C LEU A 189 25.32 1.58 16.65
N ARG A 190 24.33 1.97 17.47
CA ARG A 190 24.43 3.06 18.46
C ARG A 190 24.89 2.62 19.83
N ILE A 191 24.48 1.45 20.32
CA ILE A 191 24.94 0.89 21.61
C ILE A 191 26.42 0.52 21.55
N ARG A 192 26.93 0.05 20.39
CA ARG A 192 28.35 -0.30 20.19
C ARG A 192 29.25 0.90 19.89
N ARG A 193 28.87 2.10 20.30
CA ARG A 193 29.61 3.34 20.05
C ARG A 193 29.93 4.01 21.37
#